data_AF-A0A9Y1FRA0-F1
#
_entry.id   AF-A0A9Y1FRA0-F1
#
_cell.length_a   1.000
_cell.length_b   1.000
_cell.length_c   1.000
_cell.angle_alpha   90.00
_cell.angle_beta   90.00
_cell.angle_gamma   90.00
#
_symmetry.space_group_name_H-M   'P 1'
#
loop_
_entity.id
_entity.type
_entity.pdbx_description
1 polymer ?
#
loop_
_entity_poly.entity_id
_entity_poly.type
_entity_poly.pdbx_seq_one_letter_code
_entity_poly.pdbx_strand_id
1 'polypeptide(L)'
;MVLRGFYKKETFYVNAFYLWPFVESLNLNELQYIIMGLLSSKRVMPFTDVANFLKLTKEQLILQLENLIYRGVIICYIKKNNIVTDWIWRPLEEIKISNQDICIIGTAMMLRKANIENIAKLLKYPKEEVIQKISKLLLFRKIEAEFIIKTNFFAKDTISIIVKKFIIQPEKKDLSLLPANEKEVVGFLLLTKKAKLKTISRFIEKPIHETVSLLASLTARGTFQFIFTSKNTVRPVLVPDMKPTRTIEEMSSLSFFNYEALLGMLTTRKKIKVKKLSFWMNREDDEIIEALINLYLEGFISCTLVRKVIYIDGIFQYSRTQEGSLERWEKIILGMVIAKTVISVKDIKKSFCTENLIAREKLYSFYGKGLIKGELIDYRVNSKLIPKEIPIFPPLNQIEDFPIHYQEIFGYIVSNITVKVPIMAKLWNKSKNAIKNIIYELTGAGLTNVIQNRNTFILQSAQKYYPTQEINSLGHEYVQIINEIEKSKRRRVKIENIQKRVNIPKNDIFKIICQLLAHGYYKGTISEKVFIKKGKLILPAGKLKCYYCGHIIEDSHRPCPNCSKSQPLCIICNGLIKKGQDLLECPNCENVGHKEHMLKWISIKEECPICKTQISKRNLVEKTA
;
A
#
# COMPACT_ATOMS: atom_id res chain seq x y z
N MET A 1 62.24 4.53 -24.75
CA MET A 1 62.41 3.13 -25.23
C MET A 1 62.68 2.25 -24.00
N VAL A 2 61.83 1.27 -23.71
CA VAL A 2 62.09 0.28 -22.66
C VAL A 2 62.71 -0.97 -23.29
N LEU A 3 63.84 -1.38 -22.72
CA LEU A 3 64.58 -2.56 -23.14
C LEU A 3 64.20 -3.71 -22.21
N ARG A 4 63.64 -4.79 -22.77
CA ARG A 4 63.42 -6.02 -22.02
C ARG A 4 64.52 -7.00 -22.40
N GLY A 5 65.19 -7.53 -21.40
CA GLY A 5 66.39 -8.33 -21.58
C GLY A 5 66.72 -9.10 -20.32
N PHE A 6 67.87 -9.75 -20.31
CA PHE A 6 68.39 -10.43 -19.13
C PHE A 6 69.89 -10.13 -19.00
N TYR A 7 70.38 -10.10 -17.75
CA TYR A 7 71.80 -9.96 -17.49
C TYR A 7 72.49 -11.32 -17.59
N LYS A 8 73.67 -11.34 -18.23
CA LYS A 8 74.61 -12.46 -18.12
C LYS A 8 76.02 -11.89 -18.01
N LYS A 9 76.70 -12.21 -16.90
CA LYS A 9 78.08 -11.76 -16.59
C LYS A 9 78.25 -10.26 -16.87
N GLU A 10 77.44 -9.45 -16.20
CA GLU A 10 77.47 -7.98 -16.25
C GLU A 10 77.04 -7.33 -17.57
N THR A 11 76.76 -8.12 -18.61
CA THR A 11 76.25 -7.61 -19.89
C THR A 11 74.73 -7.78 -19.96
N PHE A 12 73.98 -6.70 -20.25
CA PHE A 12 72.54 -6.74 -20.45
C PHE A 12 72.23 -7.12 -21.91
N TYR A 13 71.68 -8.31 -22.12
CA TYR A 13 71.27 -8.79 -23.43
C TYR A 13 69.83 -8.37 -23.69
N VAL A 14 69.64 -7.46 -24.66
CA VAL A 14 68.32 -7.00 -25.08
C VAL A 14 67.62 -8.14 -25.83
N ASN A 15 66.49 -8.59 -25.28
CA ASN A 15 65.63 -9.60 -25.88
C ASN A 15 64.54 -8.98 -26.76
N ALA A 16 64.09 -7.77 -26.42
CA ALA A 16 63.14 -7.00 -27.22
C ALA A 16 63.26 -5.48 -26.94
N PHE A 17 63.01 -4.68 -27.98
CA PHE A 17 62.83 -3.24 -27.89
C PHE A 17 61.34 -2.90 -27.76
N TYR A 18 60.99 -2.02 -26.84
CA TYR A 18 59.68 -1.39 -26.79
C TYR A 18 59.86 0.13 -26.83
N LEU A 19 59.08 0.85 -27.64
CA LEU A 19 58.81 2.25 -27.33
C LEU A 19 57.94 2.24 -26.06
N TRP A 20 58.45 2.82 -24.97
CA TRP A 20 57.61 3.15 -23.83
C TRP A 20 56.55 4.13 -24.33
N PRO A 21 55.26 3.99 -24.00
CA PRO A 21 54.20 4.78 -24.65
C PRO A 21 54.48 6.28 -24.53
N PHE A 22 54.93 6.90 -25.62
CA PHE A 22 54.75 8.33 -25.82
C PHE A 22 53.36 8.46 -26.41
N VAL A 23 52.39 8.67 -25.51
CA VAL A 23 50.99 8.88 -25.89
C VAL A 23 50.89 10.32 -26.40
N GLU A 24 51.40 10.58 -27.60
CA GLU A 24 51.16 11.84 -28.30
C GLU A 24 49.70 11.89 -28.79
N SER A 25 49.11 13.10 -28.78
CA SER A 25 47.74 13.45 -29.18
C SER A 25 46.92 12.34 -29.86
N LEU A 26 46.11 11.65 -29.06
CA LEU A 26 45.37 10.45 -29.46
C LEU A 26 44.19 10.74 -30.37
N ASN A 27 44.43 10.79 -31.68
CA ASN A 27 43.39 10.60 -32.67
C ASN A 27 43.49 9.17 -33.22
N LEU A 28 42.98 8.20 -32.45
CA LEU A 28 42.68 6.86 -32.97
C LEU A 28 41.42 6.94 -33.82
N ASN A 29 41.43 6.29 -34.98
CA ASN A 29 40.23 6.16 -35.79
C ASN A 29 39.27 5.09 -35.21
N GLU A 30 38.05 5.01 -35.72
CA GLU A 30 37.04 4.08 -35.20
C GLU A 30 37.48 2.61 -35.27
N LEU A 31 38.11 2.21 -36.38
CA LEU A 31 38.60 0.84 -36.58
C LEU A 31 39.67 0.47 -35.53
N GLN A 32 40.58 1.40 -35.23
CA GLN A 32 41.62 1.25 -34.22
C GLN A 32 41.04 1.10 -32.81
N TYR A 33 40.00 1.87 -32.46
CA TYR A 33 39.27 1.70 -31.21
C TYR A 33 38.61 0.31 -31.12
N ILE A 34 38.03 -0.17 -32.22
CA ILE A 34 37.42 -1.51 -32.27
C ILE A 34 38.48 -2.59 -32.07
N ILE A 35 39.62 -2.51 -32.77
CA ILE A 35 40.74 -3.46 -32.62
C ILE A 35 41.20 -3.50 -31.16
N MET A 36 41.48 -2.34 -30.57
CA MET A 36 41.96 -2.25 -29.19
C MET A 36 40.93 -2.78 -28.18
N GLY A 37 39.65 -2.44 -28.35
CA GLY A 37 38.57 -2.95 -27.51
C GLY A 37 38.42 -4.47 -27.61
N LEU A 38 38.47 -5.02 -28.82
CA LEU A 38 38.44 -6.47 -29.06
C LEU A 38 39.63 -7.15 -28.38
N LEU A 39 40.86 -6.70 -28.64
CA LEU A 39 42.11 -7.22 -28.06
C LEU A 39 42.18 -7.07 -26.53
N SER A 40 41.44 -6.12 -25.96
CA SER A 40 41.33 -5.96 -24.50
C SER A 40 40.43 -7.00 -23.84
N SER A 41 39.54 -7.65 -24.60
CA SER A 41 38.58 -8.64 -24.08
C SER A 41 39.21 -10.00 -23.75
N LYS A 42 40.31 -10.36 -24.42
CA LYS A 42 41.06 -11.60 -24.20
C LYS A 42 42.54 -11.41 -24.47
N ARG A 43 43.38 -12.04 -23.63
CA ARG A 43 44.85 -12.05 -23.82
C ARG A 43 45.27 -12.71 -25.13
N VAL A 44 44.59 -13.78 -25.53
CA VAL A 44 44.92 -14.56 -26.73
C VAL A 44 43.68 -14.65 -27.60
N MET A 45 43.80 -14.26 -28.87
CA MET A 45 42.73 -14.43 -29.86
C MET A 45 43.27 -14.97 -31.19
N PRO A 46 42.50 -15.85 -31.87
CA PRO A 46 42.87 -16.29 -33.21
C PRO A 46 42.94 -15.12 -34.18
N PHE A 47 44.02 -15.05 -34.94
CA PHE A 47 44.25 -13.98 -35.91
C PHE A 47 43.13 -13.94 -36.96
N THR A 48 42.70 -15.12 -37.43
CA THR A 48 41.61 -15.28 -38.41
C THR A 48 40.27 -14.76 -37.89
N ASP A 49 39.98 -14.95 -36.61
CA ASP A 49 38.73 -14.49 -36.00
C ASP A 49 38.68 -12.96 -35.97
N VAL A 50 39.79 -12.33 -35.57
CA VAL A 50 39.92 -10.86 -35.55
C VAL A 50 39.83 -10.28 -36.96
N ALA A 51 40.51 -10.88 -37.94
CA ALA A 51 40.46 -10.44 -39.34
C ALA A 51 39.04 -10.52 -39.91
N ASN A 52 38.35 -11.66 -39.70
CA ASN A 52 36.98 -11.87 -40.18
C ASN A 52 35.98 -10.93 -39.50
N PHE A 53 36.13 -10.71 -38.19
CA PHE A 53 35.28 -9.76 -37.43
C PHE A 53 35.37 -8.34 -37.99
N LEU A 54 36.58 -7.88 -38.31
CA LEU A 54 36.84 -6.54 -38.82
C LEU A 54 36.64 -6.43 -40.33
N LYS A 55 36.41 -7.56 -41.03
CA LYS A 55 36.38 -7.66 -42.50
C LYS A 55 37.65 -7.12 -43.15
N LEU A 56 38.80 -7.44 -42.57
CA LEU A 56 40.12 -7.04 -43.08
C LEU A 56 40.86 -8.25 -43.65
N THR A 57 41.70 -8.01 -44.67
CA THR A 57 42.69 -9.01 -45.08
C THR A 57 43.77 -9.17 -44.00
N LYS A 58 44.57 -10.24 -44.10
CA LYS A 58 45.67 -10.49 -43.18
C LYS A 58 46.68 -9.34 -43.18
N GLU A 59 47.02 -8.83 -44.36
CA GLU A 59 47.96 -7.72 -44.55
C GLU A 59 47.41 -6.44 -43.94
N GLN A 60 46.12 -6.15 -44.15
CA GLN A 60 45.46 -4.97 -43.59
C GLN A 60 45.44 -5.01 -42.06
N LEU A 61 45.15 -6.17 -41.46
CA LEU A 61 45.15 -6.31 -40.01
C LEU A 61 46.56 -6.16 -39.43
N ILE A 62 47.58 -6.74 -40.08
CA ILE A 62 48.99 -6.55 -39.66
C ILE A 62 49.35 -5.07 -39.68
N LEU A 63 49.04 -4.35 -40.76
CA LEU A 63 49.33 -2.92 -40.87
C LEU A 63 48.65 -2.10 -39.76
N GLN A 64 47.40 -2.41 -39.40
CA GLN A 64 46.73 -1.74 -38.28
C GLN A 64 47.40 -2.04 -36.94
N LEU A 65 47.82 -3.29 -36.70
CA LEU A 65 48.54 -3.67 -35.48
C LEU A 65 49.90 -2.99 -35.39
N GLU A 66 50.67 -2.96 -36.48
CA GLU A 66 51.95 -2.24 -36.55
C GLU A 66 51.77 -0.76 -36.26
N ASN A 67 50.73 -0.13 -36.82
CA ASN A 67 50.43 1.28 -36.55
C ASN A 67 50.13 1.52 -35.06
N LEU A 68 49.35 0.65 -34.42
CA LEU A 68 49.02 0.73 -32.99
C LEU A 68 50.25 0.47 -32.10
N ILE A 69 51.13 -0.46 -32.49
CA ILE A 69 52.39 -0.74 -31.79
C ILE A 69 53.35 0.46 -31.91
N TYR A 70 53.48 1.03 -33.12
CA TYR A 70 54.32 2.19 -33.39
C TYR A 70 53.87 3.41 -32.57
N ARG A 71 52.55 3.63 -32.47
CA ARG A 71 51.95 4.65 -31.59
C ARG A 71 52.10 4.36 -30.10
N GLY A 72 52.66 3.21 -29.72
CA GLY A 72 52.85 2.82 -28.32
C GLY A 72 51.55 2.54 -27.56
N VAL A 73 50.44 2.30 -28.25
CA VAL A 73 49.13 2.08 -27.59
C VAL A 73 48.81 0.59 -27.36
N ILE A 74 49.61 -0.32 -27.89
CA ILE A 74 49.49 -1.76 -27.64
C ILE A 74 50.85 -2.46 -27.68
N ILE A 75 51.00 -3.49 -26.86
CA ILE A 75 52.09 -4.46 -26.95
C ILE A 75 51.45 -5.82 -27.22
N CYS A 76 51.59 -6.31 -28.44
CA CYS A 76 51.12 -7.62 -28.86
C CYS A 76 52.08 -8.28 -29.87
N TYR A 77 51.98 -9.59 -30.03
CA TYR A 77 52.76 -10.36 -31.01
C TYR A 77 51.92 -11.52 -31.55
N ILE A 78 52.27 -12.00 -32.74
CA ILE A 78 51.59 -13.14 -33.37
C ILE A 78 52.36 -14.43 -33.03
N LYS A 79 51.70 -15.40 -32.42
CA LYS A 79 52.28 -16.73 -32.10
C LYS A 79 51.30 -17.83 -32.47
N LYS A 80 51.73 -18.77 -33.33
CA LYS A 80 50.91 -19.91 -33.79
C LYS A 80 49.51 -19.47 -34.28
N ASN A 81 49.46 -18.48 -35.17
CA ASN A 81 48.23 -17.89 -35.72
C ASN A 81 47.28 -17.23 -34.69
N ASN A 82 47.78 -16.91 -33.49
CA ASN A 82 47.06 -16.14 -32.49
C ASN A 82 47.74 -14.80 -32.25
N ILE A 83 46.95 -13.75 -32.05
CA ILE A 83 47.40 -12.48 -31.51
C ILE A 83 47.45 -12.64 -29.98
N VAL A 84 48.65 -12.50 -29.42
CA VAL A 84 48.89 -12.51 -27.96
C VAL A 84 49.15 -11.07 -27.52
N THR A 85 48.25 -10.55 -26.72
CA THR A 85 48.30 -9.20 -26.17
C THR A 85 48.92 -9.23 -24.77
N ASP A 86 50.06 -8.59 -24.58
CA ASP A 86 50.69 -8.48 -23.25
C ASP A 86 50.27 -7.19 -22.53
N TRP A 87 50.05 -6.11 -23.27
CA TRP A 87 49.61 -4.83 -22.71
C TRP A 87 48.80 -4.02 -23.71
N ILE A 88 47.82 -3.26 -23.22
CA ILE A 88 46.99 -2.33 -24.01
C ILE A 88 46.91 -1.02 -23.23
N TRP A 89 47.16 0.08 -23.93
CA TRP A 89 46.96 1.43 -23.43
C TRP A 89 45.49 1.66 -23.08
N ARG A 90 45.27 2.36 -21.97
CA ARG A 90 43.94 2.71 -21.47
C ARG A 90 43.87 4.22 -21.31
N PRO A 91 42.90 4.88 -21.94
CA PRO A 91 42.67 6.30 -21.74
C PRO A 91 42.41 6.62 -20.26
N LEU A 92 43.02 7.71 -19.79
CA LEU A 92 42.77 8.27 -18.46
C LEU A 92 41.46 9.07 -18.40
N GLU A 93 40.96 9.54 -19.54
CA GLU A 93 39.74 10.34 -19.61
C GLU A 93 38.50 9.57 -19.14
N GLU A 94 37.68 10.24 -18.34
CA GLU A 94 36.36 9.74 -17.99
C GLU A 94 35.41 9.80 -19.19
N ILE A 95 35.20 8.66 -19.84
CA ILE A 95 34.05 8.51 -20.71
C ILE A 95 32.77 8.62 -19.89
N LYS A 96 31.95 9.61 -20.24
CA LYS A 96 30.54 9.66 -19.83
C LYS A 96 29.78 8.54 -20.54
N ILE A 97 29.15 7.68 -19.75
CA ILE A 97 28.30 6.60 -20.25
C ILE A 97 26.98 7.23 -20.71
N SER A 98 26.65 7.08 -21.99
CA SER A 98 25.40 7.59 -22.57
C SER A 98 24.23 6.65 -22.30
N ASN A 99 23.00 7.13 -22.43
CA ASN A 99 21.80 6.28 -22.36
C ASN A 99 21.83 5.15 -23.40
N GLN A 100 22.42 5.40 -24.56
CA GLN A 100 22.58 4.41 -25.61
C GLN A 100 23.53 3.28 -25.18
N ASP A 101 24.65 3.62 -24.52
CA ASP A 101 25.58 2.64 -23.95
C ASP A 101 24.87 1.74 -22.95
N ILE A 102 24.08 2.33 -22.06
CA ILE A 102 23.28 1.61 -21.05
C ILE A 102 22.30 0.63 -21.73
N CYS A 103 21.58 1.08 -22.77
CA CYS A 103 20.65 0.22 -23.52
C CYS A 103 21.36 -0.94 -24.23
N ILE A 104 22.50 -0.70 -24.87
CA ILE A 104 23.28 -1.73 -25.57
C ILE A 104 23.78 -2.78 -24.58
N ILE A 105 24.43 -2.35 -23.49
CA ILE A 105 24.98 -3.26 -22.48
C ILE A 105 23.87 -4.00 -21.75
N GLY A 106 22.80 -3.32 -21.36
CA GLY A 106 21.64 -3.93 -20.74
C GLY A 106 20.99 -5.00 -21.62
N THR A 107 20.86 -4.73 -22.93
CA THR A 107 20.32 -5.71 -23.89
C THR A 107 21.24 -6.93 -24.00
N ALA A 108 22.56 -6.72 -24.04
CA ALA A 108 23.54 -7.79 -24.05
C ALA A 108 23.46 -8.66 -22.77
N MET A 109 23.32 -8.04 -21.60
CA MET A 109 23.14 -8.72 -20.31
C MET A 109 21.84 -9.56 -20.29
N MET A 110 20.72 -9.01 -20.78
CA MET A 110 19.45 -9.72 -20.85
C MET A 110 19.53 -10.97 -21.76
N LEU A 111 20.31 -10.91 -22.84
CA LEU A 111 20.53 -12.01 -23.78
C LEU A 111 21.57 -13.02 -23.31
N ARG A 112 22.37 -12.71 -22.28
CA ARG A 112 23.50 -13.49 -21.72
C ARG A 112 24.64 -13.73 -22.72
N LYS A 113 24.39 -14.55 -23.74
CA LYS A 113 25.26 -14.76 -24.91
C LYS A 113 24.61 -14.07 -26.11
N ALA A 114 24.88 -12.78 -26.22
CA ALA A 114 24.15 -11.90 -27.11
C ALA A 114 24.79 -11.84 -28.50
N ASN A 115 24.08 -12.27 -29.53
CA ASN A 115 24.49 -12.00 -30.91
C ASN A 115 24.35 -10.50 -31.20
N ILE A 116 25.40 -9.87 -31.73
CA ILE A 116 25.43 -8.43 -32.00
C ILE A 116 24.35 -8.02 -33.01
N GLU A 117 24.10 -8.84 -34.04
CA GLU A 117 23.04 -8.57 -35.02
C GLU A 117 21.66 -8.57 -34.34
N ASN A 118 21.46 -9.40 -33.32
CA ASN A 118 20.22 -9.41 -32.55
C ASN A 118 20.10 -8.16 -31.66
N ILE A 119 21.17 -7.70 -31.02
CA ILE A 119 21.17 -6.45 -30.23
C ILE A 119 20.80 -5.27 -31.16
N ALA A 120 21.52 -5.14 -32.27
CA ALA A 120 21.31 -4.12 -33.29
C ALA A 120 19.85 -4.10 -33.78
N LYS A 121 19.31 -5.28 -34.13
CA LYS A 121 17.93 -5.44 -34.60
C LYS A 121 16.88 -5.09 -33.53
N LEU A 122 17.11 -5.46 -32.27
CA LEU A 122 16.17 -5.18 -31.18
C LEU A 122 16.11 -3.69 -30.83
N LEU A 123 17.25 -3.02 -30.85
CA LEU A 123 17.36 -1.59 -30.52
C LEU A 123 17.18 -0.65 -31.72
N LYS A 124 17.16 -1.20 -32.94
CA LYS A 124 17.21 -0.45 -34.21
C LYS A 124 18.46 0.43 -34.35
N TYR A 125 19.60 -0.07 -33.89
CA TYR A 125 20.90 0.58 -34.12
C TYR A 125 21.68 -0.12 -35.24
N PRO A 126 22.50 0.61 -36.01
CA PRO A 126 23.50 0.01 -36.90
C PRO A 126 24.41 -0.97 -36.15
N LYS A 127 24.78 -2.08 -36.80
CA LYS A 127 25.62 -3.12 -36.20
C LYS A 127 26.99 -2.57 -35.82
N GLU A 128 27.54 -1.74 -36.69
CA GLU A 128 28.85 -1.10 -36.59
C GLU A 128 28.90 -0.19 -35.36
N GLU A 129 27.85 0.59 -35.13
CA GLU A 129 27.73 1.47 -33.97
C GLU A 129 27.70 0.67 -32.66
N VAL A 130 26.96 -0.45 -32.62
CA VAL A 130 26.93 -1.33 -31.44
C VAL A 130 28.32 -1.89 -31.13
N ILE A 131 29.05 -2.35 -32.16
CA ILE A 131 30.42 -2.85 -32.03
C ILE A 131 31.35 -1.77 -31.50
N GLN A 132 31.29 -0.57 -32.08
CA GLN A 132 32.11 0.57 -31.70
C GLN A 132 31.91 0.93 -30.23
N LYS A 133 30.65 1.10 -29.79
CA LYS A 133 30.29 1.47 -28.42
C LYS A 133 30.79 0.43 -27.41
N ILE A 134 30.53 -0.86 -27.66
CA ILE A 134 31.00 -1.96 -26.80
C ILE A 134 32.53 -1.97 -26.72
N SER A 135 33.22 -1.84 -27.85
CA SER A 135 34.68 -1.87 -27.92
C SER A 135 35.30 -0.70 -27.15
N LYS A 136 34.69 0.49 -27.26
CA LYS A 136 35.08 1.66 -26.48
C LYS A 136 34.91 1.40 -24.98
N LEU A 137 33.76 0.87 -24.55
CA LEU A 137 33.51 0.60 -23.13
C LEU A 137 34.46 -0.47 -22.56
N LEU A 138 34.86 -1.47 -23.34
CA LEU A 138 35.87 -2.47 -22.96
C LEU A 138 37.25 -1.83 -22.77
N LEU A 139 37.69 -1.02 -23.73
CA LEU A 139 38.99 -0.35 -23.70
C LEU A 139 39.13 0.55 -22.47
N PHE A 140 38.07 1.32 -22.17
CA PHE A 140 37.99 2.24 -21.02
C PHE A 140 37.65 1.54 -19.68
N ARG A 141 37.66 0.19 -19.63
CA ARG A 141 37.32 -0.60 -18.43
C ARG A 141 35.97 -0.23 -17.79
N LYS A 142 34.99 0.18 -18.59
CA LYS A 142 33.64 0.43 -18.08
C LYS A 142 32.84 -0.87 -18.02
N ILE A 143 33.17 -1.85 -18.86
CA ILE A 143 32.61 -3.20 -18.82
C ILE A 143 33.72 -4.26 -18.81
N GLU A 144 33.39 -5.42 -18.25
CA GLU A 144 34.11 -6.66 -18.45
C GLU A 144 33.24 -7.56 -19.34
N ALA A 145 33.69 -7.82 -20.55
CA ALA A 145 32.96 -8.63 -21.51
C ALA A 145 33.91 -9.38 -22.45
N GLU A 146 33.37 -10.40 -23.11
CA GLU A 146 34.13 -11.31 -23.95
C GLU A 146 33.44 -11.47 -25.31
N PHE A 147 34.18 -11.19 -26.39
CA PHE A 147 33.72 -11.51 -27.74
C PHE A 147 33.93 -12.99 -28.04
N ILE A 148 32.93 -13.61 -28.66
CA ILE A 148 32.96 -14.97 -29.16
C ILE A 148 32.63 -14.91 -30.64
N ILE A 149 33.62 -15.22 -31.46
CA ILE A 149 33.51 -15.24 -32.92
C ILE A 149 33.40 -16.70 -33.33
N LYS A 150 32.37 -17.03 -34.12
CA LYS A 150 32.21 -18.35 -34.71
C LYS A 150 32.12 -18.21 -36.22
N THR A 151 33.14 -18.71 -36.89
CA THR A 151 33.22 -18.80 -38.34
C THR A 151 32.65 -20.14 -38.81
N ASN A 152 31.66 -20.11 -39.69
CA ASN A 152 31.07 -21.33 -40.27
C ASN A 152 31.32 -21.35 -41.77
N PHE A 153 31.86 -22.44 -42.31
CA PHE A 153 32.17 -22.57 -43.74
C PHE A 153 30.94 -22.42 -44.67
N PHE A 154 29.74 -22.73 -44.16
CA PHE A 154 28.49 -22.73 -44.92
C PHE A 154 27.46 -21.69 -44.43
N ALA A 155 27.77 -20.91 -43.39
CA ALA A 155 26.83 -19.96 -42.79
C ALA A 155 27.50 -18.64 -42.44
N LYS A 156 26.71 -17.56 -42.43
CA LYS A 156 27.18 -16.22 -42.08
C LYS A 156 27.85 -16.22 -40.69
N ASP A 157 29.04 -15.61 -40.60
CA ASP A 157 29.79 -15.50 -39.35
C ASP A 157 28.93 -14.90 -38.23
N THR A 158 28.95 -15.55 -37.06
CA THR A 158 28.18 -15.09 -35.90
C THR A 158 29.09 -14.50 -34.85
N ILE A 159 28.82 -13.25 -34.52
CA ILE A 159 29.55 -12.51 -33.50
C ILE A 159 28.66 -12.40 -32.27
N SER A 160 29.11 -12.95 -31.16
CA SER A 160 28.43 -12.87 -29.88
C SER A 160 29.27 -12.17 -28.82
N ILE A 161 28.62 -11.56 -27.85
CA ILE A 161 29.25 -11.00 -26.67
C ILE A 161 28.65 -11.59 -25.40
N ILE A 162 29.50 -11.85 -24.40
CA ILE A 162 29.11 -12.18 -23.04
C ILE A 162 29.58 -11.06 -22.13
N VAL A 163 28.66 -10.30 -21.54
CA VAL A 163 28.97 -9.28 -20.54
C VAL A 163 29.06 -9.96 -19.17
N LYS A 164 30.25 -9.96 -18.57
CA LYS A 164 30.51 -10.53 -17.25
C LYS A 164 30.17 -9.54 -16.14
N LYS A 165 30.56 -8.27 -16.31
CA LYS A 165 30.34 -7.22 -15.32
C LYS A 165 30.20 -5.84 -15.99
N PHE A 166 29.24 -5.04 -15.52
CA PHE A 166 29.23 -3.60 -15.77
C PHE A 166 29.94 -2.93 -14.58
N ILE A 167 31.14 -2.38 -14.81
CA ILE A 167 32.06 -1.95 -13.74
C ILE A 167 31.60 -0.63 -13.11
N ILE A 168 31.19 0.33 -13.94
CA ILE A 168 30.58 1.57 -13.48
C ILE A 168 29.09 1.47 -13.76
N GLN A 169 28.34 0.96 -12.78
CA GLN A 169 26.90 0.87 -12.91
C GLN A 169 26.29 2.27 -12.83
N PRO A 170 25.29 2.59 -13.68
CA PRO A 170 24.54 3.82 -13.51
C PRO A 170 23.80 3.81 -12.17
N GLU A 171 23.45 5.00 -11.68
CA GLU A 171 22.78 5.17 -10.40
C GLU A 171 21.53 4.29 -10.30
N LYS A 172 21.48 3.48 -9.24
CA LYS A 172 20.34 2.63 -8.94
C LYS A 172 19.23 3.50 -8.37
N LYS A 173 18.07 3.48 -9.03
CA LYS A 173 16.86 4.14 -8.52
C LYS A 173 16.06 3.20 -7.63
N ASP A 174 15.48 3.74 -6.58
CA ASP A 174 14.46 3.05 -5.79
C ASP A 174 13.17 2.88 -6.59
N LEU A 175 12.42 1.82 -6.27
CA LEU A 175 11.16 1.48 -6.95
C LEU A 175 10.16 2.66 -6.89
N SER A 176 10.06 3.35 -5.76
CA SER A 176 9.17 4.48 -5.55
C SER A 176 9.47 5.66 -6.49
N LEU A 177 10.73 5.82 -6.89
CA LEU A 177 11.24 6.89 -7.75
C LEU A 177 11.26 6.53 -9.24
N LEU A 178 10.80 5.32 -9.61
CA LEU A 178 10.72 4.93 -11.01
C LEU A 178 9.62 5.71 -11.76
N PRO A 179 9.88 6.10 -13.02
CA PRO A 179 8.84 6.62 -13.92
C PRO A 179 7.69 5.61 -14.11
N ALA A 180 6.50 6.12 -14.47
CA ALA A 180 5.28 5.30 -14.67
C ALA A 180 5.52 4.07 -15.58
N ASN A 181 6.03 4.29 -16.80
CA ASN A 181 6.33 3.19 -17.73
C ASN A 181 7.34 2.16 -17.16
N GLU A 182 8.32 2.60 -16.37
CA GLU A 182 9.28 1.68 -15.73
C GLU A 182 8.58 0.83 -14.66
N LYS A 183 7.71 1.44 -13.83
CA LYS A 183 6.89 0.73 -12.83
C LYS A 183 5.93 -0.26 -13.48
N GLU A 184 5.24 0.15 -14.54
CA GLU A 184 4.29 -0.70 -15.27
C GLU A 184 4.94 -1.95 -15.85
N VAL A 185 6.08 -1.81 -16.53
CA VAL A 185 6.79 -2.98 -17.09
C VAL A 185 7.29 -3.91 -15.99
N VAL A 186 7.87 -3.35 -14.92
CA VAL A 186 8.35 -4.13 -13.76
C VAL A 186 7.17 -4.89 -13.15
N GLY A 187 6.11 -4.18 -12.76
CA GLY A 187 4.93 -4.77 -12.17
C GLY A 187 4.27 -5.83 -13.05
N PHE A 188 4.07 -5.53 -14.33
CA PHE A 188 3.47 -6.48 -15.28
C PHE A 188 4.29 -7.78 -15.38
N LEU A 189 5.62 -7.69 -15.42
CA LEU A 189 6.49 -8.86 -15.45
C LEU A 189 6.56 -9.62 -14.11
N LEU A 190 6.44 -8.91 -12.99
CA LEU A 190 6.35 -9.54 -11.66
C LEU A 190 5.03 -10.30 -11.48
N LEU A 191 3.92 -9.74 -11.98
CA LEU A 191 2.61 -10.38 -11.98
C LEU A 191 2.58 -11.58 -12.94
N THR A 192 3.05 -11.43 -14.18
CA THR A 192 2.96 -12.50 -15.20
C THR A 192 4.06 -13.55 -15.09
N LYS A 193 5.12 -13.28 -14.32
CA LYS A 193 6.38 -14.06 -14.19
C LYS A 193 7.20 -14.22 -15.48
N LYS A 194 6.57 -14.16 -16.64
CA LYS A 194 7.20 -14.11 -17.97
C LYS A 194 6.20 -13.61 -19.01
N ALA A 195 6.66 -12.84 -19.98
CA ALA A 195 5.82 -12.36 -21.07
C ALA A 195 6.58 -12.27 -22.40
N LYS A 196 5.84 -12.41 -23.50
CA LYS A 196 6.39 -12.12 -24.84
C LYS A 196 6.58 -10.61 -24.98
N LEU A 197 7.67 -10.20 -25.63
CA LEU A 197 8.01 -8.79 -25.84
C LEU A 197 6.91 -8.00 -26.55
N LYS A 198 6.22 -8.61 -27.53
CA LYS A 198 5.04 -8.01 -28.21
C LYS A 198 3.85 -7.80 -27.27
N THR A 199 3.72 -8.59 -26.22
CA THR A 199 2.66 -8.41 -25.21
C THR A 199 3.01 -7.26 -24.28
N ILE A 200 4.26 -7.19 -23.81
CA ILE A 200 4.75 -6.10 -22.94
C ILE A 200 4.63 -4.77 -23.69
N SER A 201 5.15 -4.70 -24.92
CA SER A 201 5.11 -3.52 -25.79
C SER A 201 3.69 -2.98 -26.01
N ARG A 202 2.69 -3.87 -26.14
CA ARG A 202 1.29 -3.46 -26.28
C ARG A 202 0.70 -2.92 -24.97
N PHE A 203 1.08 -3.53 -23.84
CA PHE A 203 0.58 -3.13 -22.53
C PHE A 203 1.03 -1.73 -22.14
N ILE A 204 2.31 -1.40 -22.35
CA ILE A 204 2.84 -0.06 -22.06
C ILE A 204 2.71 0.93 -23.24
N GLU A 205 1.99 0.54 -24.29
CA GLU A 205 1.77 1.36 -25.49
C GLU A 205 3.06 1.92 -26.12
N LYS A 206 4.13 1.12 -26.12
CA LYS A 206 5.44 1.51 -26.68
C LYS A 206 5.89 0.58 -27.78
N PRO A 207 6.61 1.08 -28.80
CA PRO A 207 7.27 0.22 -29.78
C PRO A 207 8.21 -0.81 -29.13
N ILE A 208 8.43 -1.93 -29.83
CA ILE A 208 9.28 -3.03 -29.31
C ILE A 208 10.67 -2.55 -28.91
N HIS A 209 11.32 -1.72 -29.75
CA HIS A 209 12.66 -1.23 -29.47
C HIS A 209 12.73 -0.33 -28.23
N GLU A 210 11.76 0.57 -28.02
CA GLU A 210 11.65 1.36 -26.78
C GLU A 210 11.39 0.47 -25.55
N THR A 211 10.56 -0.58 -25.70
CA THR A 211 10.31 -1.55 -24.64
C THR A 211 11.60 -2.28 -24.24
N VAL A 212 12.42 -2.67 -25.21
CA VAL A 212 13.74 -3.28 -24.97
C VAL A 212 14.67 -2.29 -24.28
N SER A 213 14.74 -1.04 -24.76
CA SER A 213 15.57 0.01 -24.15
C SER A 213 15.24 0.24 -22.67
N LEU A 214 13.95 0.22 -22.32
CA LEU A 214 13.49 0.36 -20.93
C LEU A 214 13.92 -0.83 -20.07
N LEU A 215 13.65 -2.07 -20.52
CA LEU A 215 14.08 -3.29 -19.82
C LEU A 215 15.60 -3.39 -19.68
N ALA A 216 16.33 -3.00 -20.72
CA ALA A 216 17.78 -2.98 -20.76
C ALA A 216 18.33 -1.96 -19.75
N SER A 217 17.75 -0.77 -19.71
CA SER A 217 18.13 0.28 -18.76
C SER A 217 17.96 -0.16 -17.31
N LEU A 218 16.81 -0.76 -16.97
CA LEU A 218 16.56 -1.31 -15.64
C LEU A 218 17.55 -2.43 -15.28
N THR A 219 17.88 -3.30 -16.24
CA THR A 219 18.83 -4.40 -16.06
C THR A 219 20.25 -3.88 -15.83
N ALA A 220 20.69 -2.91 -16.63
CA ALA A 220 22.02 -2.32 -16.56
C ALA A 220 22.26 -1.51 -15.28
N ARG A 221 21.24 -0.79 -14.78
CA ARG A 221 21.26 -0.09 -13.48
C ARG A 221 21.29 -1.04 -12.27
N GLY A 222 20.90 -2.31 -12.46
CA GLY A 222 20.70 -3.25 -11.36
C GLY A 222 19.47 -2.94 -10.48
N THR A 223 18.59 -2.03 -10.92
CA THR A 223 17.31 -1.75 -10.25
C THR A 223 16.40 -2.97 -10.32
N PHE A 224 16.19 -3.51 -11.52
CA PHE A 224 15.48 -4.77 -11.76
C PHE A 224 16.12 -5.50 -12.93
N GLN A 225 16.53 -6.75 -12.71
CA GLN A 225 17.20 -7.54 -13.73
C GLN A 225 16.22 -8.45 -14.47
N PHE A 226 16.33 -8.44 -15.81
CA PHE A 226 15.53 -9.27 -16.69
C PHE A 226 16.42 -10.15 -17.58
N ILE A 227 15.87 -11.28 -18.04
CA ILE A 227 16.54 -12.14 -19.01
C ILE A 227 15.58 -12.62 -20.10
N PHE A 228 16.14 -12.86 -21.28
CA PHE A 228 15.47 -13.61 -22.34
C PHE A 228 15.60 -15.12 -22.10
N THR A 229 14.50 -15.86 -22.28
CA THR A 229 14.46 -17.32 -22.06
C THR A 229 14.29 -18.14 -23.35
N SER A 230 13.51 -17.62 -24.30
CA SER A 230 13.26 -18.20 -25.63
C SER A 230 12.74 -17.10 -26.56
N LYS A 231 12.68 -17.32 -27.90
CA LYS A 231 12.20 -16.38 -28.95
C LYS A 231 11.35 -15.18 -28.42
N ASN A 232 12.03 -14.12 -27.98
CA ASN A 232 11.46 -12.85 -27.47
C ASN A 232 10.57 -12.94 -26.22
N THR A 233 10.80 -13.90 -25.32
CA THR A 233 10.13 -14.00 -24.02
C THR A 233 11.06 -13.53 -22.91
N VAL A 234 10.61 -12.56 -22.13
CA VAL A 234 11.34 -11.92 -21.04
C VAL A 234 10.78 -12.40 -19.71
N ARG A 235 11.66 -12.60 -18.72
CA ARG A 235 11.29 -12.83 -17.32
C ARG A 235 12.18 -12.04 -16.36
N PRO A 236 11.70 -11.66 -15.17
CA PRO A 236 12.54 -11.15 -14.10
C PRO A 236 13.49 -12.24 -13.58
N VAL A 237 14.65 -11.82 -13.07
CA VAL A 237 15.65 -12.70 -12.43
C VAL A 237 15.34 -12.90 -10.96
N LEU A 238 15.00 -11.81 -10.26
CA LEU A 238 14.64 -11.78 -8.85
C LEU A 238 13.26 -11.14 -8.69
N VAL A 239 12.48 -11.67 -7.75
CA VAL A 239 11.22 -11.08 -7.30
C VAL A 239 11.48 -10.53 -5.91
N PRO A 240 11.45 -9.19 -5.71
CA PRO A 240 11.64 -8.62 -4.38
C PRO A 240 10.46 -8.99 -3.47
N ASP A 241 10.76 -9.18 -2.18
CA ASP A 241 9.74 -9.29 -1.14
C ASP A 241 9.23 -7.88 -0.82
N MET A 242 8.02 -7.56 -1.30
CA MET A 242 7.39 -6.25 -1.10
C MET A 242 6.55 -6.30 0.17
N LYS A 243 6.68 -5.29 1.02
CA LYS A 243 5.81 -5.10 2.19
C LYS A 243 5.18 -3.71 2.17
N PRO A 244 3.92 -3.57 2.63
CA PRO A 244 3.29 -2.27 2.75
C PRO A 244 4.11 -1.32 3.63
N THR A 245 4.26 -0.08 3.17
CA THR A 245 4.94 1.00 3.91
C THR A 245 4.00 2.13 4.31
N ARG A 246 2.75 2.07 3.84
CA ARG A 246 1.65 3.02 4.07
C ARG A 246 0.32 2.30 4.09
N THR A 247 -0.74 2.96 4.54
CA THR A 247 -2.08 2.36 4.61
C THR A 247 -2.75 2.30 3.23
N ILE A 248 -3.78 1.46 3.08
CA ILE A 248 -4.53 1.36 1.83
C ILE A 248 -5.37 2.62 1.58
N GLU A 249 -5.79 3.28 2.66
CA GLU A 249 -6.50 4.57 2.63
C GLU A 249 -5.57 5.68 2.16
N GLU A 250 -4.31 5.72 2.65
CA GLU A 250 -3.28 6.66 2.20
C GLU A 250 -2.93 6.47 0.72
N MET A 251 -2.96 5.22 0.25
CA MET A 251 -2.80 4.91 -1.18
C MET A 251 -4.02 5.36 -1.99
N SER A 252 -5.22 5.13 -1.47
CA SER A 252 -6.49 5.46 -2.14
C SER A 252 -6.74 6.97 -2.20
N SER A 253 -6.32 7.73 -1.20
CA SER A 253 -6.51 9.20 -1.16
C SER A 253 -5.71 9.94 -2.24
N LEU A 254 -4.68 9.31 -2.79
CA LEU A 254 -3.83 9.85 -3.85
C LEU A 254 -4.27 9.44 -5.26
N SER A 255 -5.41 8.73 -5.40
CA SER A 255 -5.85 8.18 -6.68
C SER A 255 -7.37 8.25 -6.86
N PHE A 256 -7.82 8.35 -8.11
CA PHE A 256 -9.23 8.17 -8.46
C PHE A 256 -9.65 6.69 -8.50
N PHE A 257 -8.69 5.76 -8.41
CA PHE A 257 -8.96 4.33 -8.38
C PHE A 257 -9.25 3.87 -6.93
N ASN A 258 -10.35 3.16 -6.74
CA ASN A 258 -10.76 2.66 -5.41
C ASN A 258 -9.97 1.38 -5.06
N TYR A 259 -8.74 1.56 -4.56
CA TYR A 259 -7.86 0.45 -4.18
C TYR A 259 -8.40 -0.37 -3.00
N GLU A 260 -9.10 0.26 -2.05
CA GLU A 260 -9.80 -0.44 -0.97
C GLU A 260 -10.81 -1.44 -1.49
N ALA A 261 -11.64 -1.05 -2.47
CA ALA A 261 -12.63 -1.94 -3.07
C ALA A 261 -11.95 -3.08 -3.84
N LEU A 262 -10.91 -2.80 -4.61
CA LEU A 262 -10.17 -3.84 -5.34
C LEU A 262 -9.54 -4.84 -4.36
N LEU A 263 -8.83 -4.36 -3.34
CA LEU A 263 -8.23 -5.22 -2.31
C LEU A 263 -9.30 -6.09 -1.64
N GLY A 264 -10.42 -5.49 -1.25
CA GLY A 264 -11.59 -6.20 -0.73
C GLY A 264 -12.12 -7.28 -1.68
N MET A 265 -12.25 -6.99 -2.98
CA MET A 265 -12.67 -7.99 -3.97
C MET A 265 -11.67 -9.14 -4.09
N LEU A 266 -10.36 -8.86 -4.01
CA LEU A 266 -9.31 -9.87 -4.05
C LEU A 266 -9.35 -10.77 -2.81
N THR A 267 -9.63 -10.24 -1.61
CA THR A 267 -9.72 -11.06 -0.38
C THR A 267 -10.79 -12.14 -0.42
N THR A 268 -11.81 -12.01 -1.27
CA THR A 268 -12.93 -12.95 -1.30
C THR A 268 -12.61 -14.30 -1.94
N ARG A 269 -11.55 -14.40 -2.76
CA ARG A 269 -11.33 -15.54 -3.66
C ARG A 269 -9.84 -15.79 -3.88
N LYS A 270 -9.44 -17.04 -4.03
CA LYS A 270 -8.07 -17.39 -4.47
C LYS A 270 -7.80 -17.12 -5.96
N LYS A 271 -8.86 -17.01 -6.77
CA LYS A 271 -8.76 -16.76 -8.22
C LYS A 271 -9.89 -15.89 -8.75
N ILE A 272 -9.57 -14.95 -9.64
CA ILE A 272 -10.55 -14.05 -10.25
C ILE A 272 -10.13 -13.62 -11.67
N LYS A 273 -11.08 -13.50 -12.59
CA LYS A 273 -10.81 -13.01 -13.96
C LYS A 273 -10.79 -11.48 -13.98
N VAL A 274 -9.85 -10.87 -14.70
CA VAL A 274 -9.75 -9.40 -14.87
C VAL A 274 -11.07 -8.82 -15.39
N LYS A 275 -11.65 -9.41 -16.46
CA LYS A 275 -12.95 -9.00 -17.02
C LYS A 275 -14.09 -8.95 -15.98
N LYS A 276 -14.00 -9.78 -14.94
CA LYS A 276 -15.00 -9.81 -13.87
C LYS A 276 -14.82 -8.63 -12.91
N LEU A 277 -13.58 -8.28 -12.57
CA LEU A 277 -13.26 -7.07 -11.80
C LEU A 277 -13.60 -5.81 -12.59
N SER A 278 -13.23 -5.76 -13.87
CA SER A 278 -13.58 -4.69 -14.81
C SER A 278 -15.09 -4.41 -14.79
N PHE A 279 -15.92 -5.45 -14.96
CA PHE A 279 -17.38 -5.32 -14.87
C PHE A 279 -17.86 -4.87 -13.49
N TRP A 280 -17.22 -5.32 -12.41
CA TRP A 280 -17.66 -5.02 -11.05
C TRP A 280 -17.30 -3.63 -10.58
N MET A 281 -16.18 -3.08 -11.05
CA MET A 281 -15.67 -1.76 -10.73
C MET A 281 -16.01 -0.72 -11.81
N ASN A 282 -16.59 -1.14 -12.94
CA ASN A 282 -16.86 -0.29 -14.11
C ASN A 282 -15.58 0.41 -14.60
N ARG A 283 -14.53 -0.39 -14.83
CA ARG A 283 -13.18 0.04 -15.22
C ARG A 283 -12.72 -0.81 -16.39
N GLU A 284 -11.85 -0.26 -17.23
CA GLU A 284 -11.25 -1.03 -18.32
C GLU A 284 -10.31 -2.13 -17.78
N ASP A 285 -10.13 -3.20 -18.56
CA ASP A 285 -9.26 -4.32 -18.17
C ASP A 285 -7.82 -3.86 -17.84
N ASP A 286 -7.32 -2.85 -18.57
CA ASP A 286 -5.96 -2.35 -18.41
C ASP A 286 -5.82 -1.48 -17.14
N GLU A 287 -6.83 -0.67 -16.79
CA GLU A 287 -6.89 0.06 -15.50
C GLU A 287 -6.89 -0.92 -14.31
N ILE A 288 -7.59 -2.04 -14.41
CA ILE A 288 -7.56 -3.08 -13.37
C ILE A 288 -6.15 -3.69 -13.25
N ILE A 289 -5.46 -3.93 -14.36
CA ILE A 289 -4.11 -4.50 -14.35
C ILE A 289 -3.12 -3.50 -13.76
N GLU A 290 -3.22 -2.22 -14.12
CA GLU A 290 -2.41 -1.15 -13.52
C GLU A 290 -2.64 -1.05 -12.02
N ALA A 291 -3.90 -1.10 -11.56
CA ALA A 291 -4.20 -1.07 -10.14
C ALA A 291 -3.64 -2.31 -9.40
N LEU A 292 -3.66 -3.49 -10.03
CA LEU A 292 -3.01 -4.69 -9.48
C LEU A 292 -1.50 -4.55 -9.41
N ILE A 293 -0.88 -3.92 -10.40
CA ILE A 293 0.55 -3.61 -10.39
C ILE A 293 0.86 -2.72 -9.19
N ASN A 294 0.08 -1.66 -8.99
CA ASN A 294 0.28 -0.73 -7.88
C ASN A 294 0.11 -1.43 -6.52
N LEU A 295 -0.94 -2.23 -6.33
CA LEU A 295 -1.11 -3.02 -5.10
C LEU A 295 0.05 -3.99 -4.85
N TYR A 296 0.58 -4.62 -5.90
CA TYR A 296 1.69 -5.57 -5.79
C TYR A 296 3.00 -4.86 -5.44
N LEU A 297 3.31 -3.75 -6.13
CA LEU A 297 4.55 -2.99 -5.93
C LEU A 297 4.57 -2.29 -4.56
N GLU A 298 3.40 -1.90 -4.05
CA GLU A 298 3.24 -1.38 -2.68
C GLU A 298 3.16 -2.51 -1.64
N GLY A 299 3.19 -3.78 -2.04
CA GLY A 299 3.26 -4.93 -1.13
C GLY A 299 1.94 -5.33 -0.46
N PHE A 300 0.79 -4.77 -0.86
CA PHE A 300 -0.52 -5.18 -0.31
C PHE A 300 -0.96 -6.56 -0.79
N ILE A 301 -0.47 -7.02 -1.94
CA ILE A 301 -0.81 -8.33 -2.49
C ILE A 301 0.43 -9.06 -3.02
N SER A 302 0.39 -10.39 -2.92
CA SER A 302 1.19 -11.28 -3.73
C SER A 302 0.25 -12.07 -4.63
N CYS A 303 0.44 -11.98 -5.94
CA CYS A 303 -0.39 -12.66 -6.91
C CYS A 303 0.34 -12.94 -8.23
N THR A 304 -0.26 -13.81 -9.03
CA THR A 304 0.21 -14.16 -10.37
C THR A 304 -0.91 -13.94 -11.41
N LEU A 305 -0.59 -13.32 -12.53
CA LEU A 305 -1.52 -13.05 -13.64
C LEU A 305 -1.23 -13.99 -14.83
N VAL A 306 -2.16 -14.91 -15.11
CA VAL A 306 -2.06 -15.84 -16.25
C VAL A 306 -3.30 -15.72 -17.13
N ARG A 307 -3.14 -15.30 -18.39
CA ARG A 307 -4.23 -15.18 -19.38
C ARG A 307 -5.44 -14.39 -18.85
N LYS A 308 -5.20 -13.21 -18.25
CA LYS A 308 -6.23 -12.37 -17.60
C LYS A 308 -6.97 -13.05 -16.44
N VAL A 309 -6.35 -14.05 -15.80
CA VAL A 309 -6.80 -14.66 -14.56
C VAL A 309 -5.77 -14.39 -13.48
N ILE A 310 -6.22 -13.79 -12.38
CA ILE A 310 -5.42 -13.43 -11.22
C ILE A 310 -5.52 -14.59 -10.22
N TYR A 311 -4.37 -15.10 -9.79
CA TYR A 311 -4.21 -16.10 -8.75
C TYR A 311 -3.58 -15.41 -7.55
N ILE A 312 -4.28 -15.42 -6.42
CA ILE A 312 -3.90 -14.65 -5.23
C ILE A 312 -3.17 -15.58 -4.27
N ASP A 313 -1.90 -15.27 -4.05
CA ASP A 313 -0.97 -16.05 -3.23
C ASP A 313 -0.96 -15.52 -1.78
N GLY A 314 -1.10 -14.21 -1.59
CA GLY A 314 -1.15 -13.57 -0.28
C GLY A 314 -1.75 -12.17 -0.33
N ILE A 315 -2.32 -11.74 0.80
CA ILE A 315 -2.81 -10.38 1.01
C ILE A 315 -2.21 -9.90 2.32
N PHE A 316 -1.68 -8.68 2.29
CA PHE A 316 -0.95 -8.06 3.38
C PHE A 316 -1.59 -6.71 3.70
N GLN A 317 -1.51 -6.32 4.97
CA GLN A 317 -2.01 -5.03 5.45
C GLN A 317 -0.87 -4.30 6.14
N TYR A 318 -0.87 -2.97 6.02
CA TYR A 318 0.05 -2.13 6.78
C TYR A 318 -0.51 -1.96 8.19
N SER A 319 0.26 -2.42 9.18
CA SER A 319 -0.20 -2.46 10.56
C SER A 319 -0.28 -1.08 11.23
N ARG A 320 0.26 0.02 10.68
CA ARG A 320 0.32 1.32 11.41
C ARG A 320 -0.94 2.19 11.32
N THR A 321 -2.06 1.74 10.75
CA THR A 321 -3.31 2.52 10.83
C THR A 321 -3.67 2.74 12.29
N GLN A 322 -3.71 4.01 12.74
CA GLN A 322 -4.55 4.35 13.88
C GLN A 322 -5.99 3.99 13.47
N GLU A 323 -6.46 2.78 13.77
CA GLU A 323 -7.83 2.33 13.51
C GLU A 323 -8.84 3.02 14.46
N GLY A 324 -8.63 4.31 14.73
CA GLY A 324 -9.30 5.07 15.78
C GLY A 324 -10.57 5.81 15.35
N SER A 325 -10.87 5.93 14.06
CA SER A 325 -12.16 6.50 13.63
C SER A 325 -12.66 5.84 12.35
N LEU A 326 -13.65 4.96 12.51
CA LEU A 326 -14.49 4.57 11.38
C LEU A 326 -15.20 5.82 10.85
N GLU A 327 -15.19 5.98 9.53
CA GLU A 327 -15.99 6.99 8.86
C GLU A 327 -17.49 6.72 9.11
N ARG A 328 -18.30 7.76 8.96
CA ARG A 328 -19.75 7.67 9.17
C ARG A 328 -20.40 6.53 8.39
N TRP A 329 -20.06 6.37 7.11
CA TRP A 329 -20.67 5.32 6.28
C TRP A 329 -20.21 3.93 6.70
N GLU A 330 -18.99 3.78 7.23
CA GLU A 330 -18.46 2.52 7.76
C GLU A 330 -19.19 2.13 9.04
N LYS A 331 -19.41 3.08 9.95
CA LYS A 331 -20.24 2.87 11.15
C LYS A 331 -21.65 2.42 10.79
N ILE A 332 -22.26 3.03 9.77
CA ILE A 332 -23.58 2.61 9.29
C ILE A 332 -23.53 1.17 8.75
N ILE A 333 -22.57 0.82 7.89
CA ILE A 333 -22.45 -0.56 7.36
C ILE A 333 -22.20 -1.55 8.49
N LEU A 334 -21.31 -1.24 9.42
CA LEU A 334 -21.04 -2.07 10.59
C LEU A 334 -22.29 -2.29 11.43
N GLY A 335 -23.04 -1.22 11.72
CA GLY A 335 -24.32 -1.31 12.42
C GLY A 335 -25.37 -2.13 11.66
N MET A 336 -25.36 -2.09 10.32
CA MET A 336 -26.21 -2.96 9.51
C MET A 336 -25.81 -4.43 9.64
N VAL A 337 -24.51 -4.75 9.70
CA VAL A 337 -24.03 -6.14 9.91
C VAL A 337 -24.47 -6.65 11.26
N ILE A 338 -24.28 -5.85 12.32
CA ILE A 338 -24.71 -6.19 13.68
C ILE A 338 -26.23 -6.40 13.72
N ALA A 339 -26.99 -5.48 13.14
CA ALA A 339 -28.44 -5.48 13.25
C ALA A 339 -29.16 -6.52 12.39
N LYS A 340 -28.64 -6.80 11.18
CA LYS A 340 -29.33 -7.65 10.19
C LYS A 340 -28.72 -9.04 10.07
N THR A 341 -27.54 -9.27 10.65
CA THR A 341 -26.67 -10.44 10.49
C THR A 341 -26.21 -10.74 9.07
N VAL A 342 -26.97 -10.39 8.03
CA VAL A 342 -26.57 -10.46 6.62
C VAL A 342 -26.91 -9.13 5.96
N ILE A 343 -25.92 -8.55 5.29
CA ILE A 343 -26.11 -7.32 4.51
C ILE A 343 -25.84 -7.58 3.04
N SER A 344 -26.49 -6.81 2.18
CA SER A 344 -26.34 -6.92 0.74
C SER A 344 -26.08 -5.57 0.08
N VAL A 345 -25.60 -5.59 -1.16
CA VAL A 345 -25.44 -4.38 -1.99
C VAL A 345 -26.75 -3.58 -2.06
N LYS A 346 -27.90 -4.25 -2.17
CA LYS A 346 -29.23 -3.62 -2.15
C LYS A 346 -29.51 -2.89 -0.84
N ASP A 347 -29.06 -3.42 0.29
CA ASP A 347 -29.25 -2.78 1.59
C ASP A 347 -28.42 -1.49 1.68
N ILE A 348 -27.15 -1.54 1.26
CA ILE A 348 -26.25 -0.38 1.21
C ILE A 348 -26.81 0.66 0.24
N LYS A 349 -27.21 0.24 -0.97
CA LYS A 349 -27.85 1.10 -1.98
C LYS A 349 -29.03 1.86 -1.39
N LYS A 350 -29.92 1.15 -0.69
CA LYS A 350 -31.10 1.74 -0.05
C LYS A 350 -30.73 2.71 1.08
N SER A 351 -29.74 2.35 1.90
CA SER A 351 -29.28 3.17 3.02
C SER A 351 -28.65 4.48 2.55
N PHE A 352 -27.79 4.45 1.53
CA PHE A 352 -27.06 5.64 1.06
C PHE A 352 -27.71 6.35 -0.13
N CYS A 353 -28.82 5.85 -0.66
CA CYS A 353 -29.46 6.37 -1.88
C CYS A 353 -28.49 6.45 -3.07
N THR A 354 -27.62 5.46 -3.23
CA THR A 354 -26.59 5.41 -4.27
C THR A 354 -26.94 4.45 -5.40
N GLU A 355 -26.04 4.32 -6.37
CA GLU A 355 -26.13 3.30 -7.40
C GLU A 355 -25.61 1.93 -6.92
N ASN A 356 -25.97 0.86 -7.64
CA ASN A 356 -25.50 -0.50 -7.32
C ASN A 356 -23.96 -0.60 -7.34
N LEU A 357 -23.31 0.14 -8.24
CA LEU A 357 -21.85 0.15 -8.38
C LEU A 357 -21.19 0.71 -7.11
N ILE A 358 -21.56 1.93 -6.72
CA ILE A 358 -21.05 2.60 -5.52
C ILE A 358 -21.36 1.80 -4.25
N ALA A 359 -22.56 1.23 -4.15
CA ALA A 359 -22.94 0.39 -3.02
C ALA A 359 -22.11 -0.90 -2.94
N ARG A 360 -21.74 -1.47 -4.09
CA ARG A 360 -20.85 -2.63 -4.17
C ARG A 360 -19.44 -2.26 -3.75
N GLU A 361 -18.90 -1.16 -4.26
CA GLU A 361 -17.58 -0.68 -3.86
C GLU A 361 -17.50 -0.47 -2.35
N LYS A 362 -18.45 0.23 -1.75
CA LYS A 362 -18.52 0.41 -0.28
C LYS A 362 -18.54 -0.92 0.48
N LEU A 363 -19.26 -1.93 -0.02
CA LEU A 363 -19.28 -3.26 0.60
C LEU A 363 -17.89 -3.92 0.60
N TYR A 364 -17.20 -3.90 -0.54
CA TYR A 364 -15.88 -4.51 -0.65
C TYR A 364 -14.80 -3.68 0.04
N SER A 365 -14.81 -2.36 -0.04
CA SER A 365 -13.90 -1.48 0.70
C SER A 365 -14.00 -1.78 2.20
N PHE A 366 -15.23 -1.80 2.73
CA PHE A 366 -15.47 -2.12 4.14
C PHE A 366 -14.97 -3.52 4.53
N TYR A 367 -15.20 -4.53 3.69
CA TYR A 367 -14.71 -5.89 3.94
C TYR A 367 -13.17 -5.97 3.86
N GLY A 368 -12.55 -5.25 2.91
CA GLY A 368 -11.10 -5.21 2.69
C GLY A 368 -10.31 -4.66 3.87
N LYS A 369 -10.93 -3.83 4.72
CA LYS A 369 -10.35 -3.34 5.98
C LYS A 369 -10.19 -4.42 7.06
N GLY A 370 -10.76 -5.62 6.84
CA GLY A 370 -10.61 -6.74 7.77
C GLY A 370 -11.27 -6.50 9.14
N LEU A 371 -12.27 -5.62 9.22
CA LEU A 371 -13.02 -5.35 10.45
C LEU A 371 -13.99 -6.48 10.81
N ILE A 372 -14.37 -7.31 9.83
CA ILE A 372 -15.33 -8.39 10.00
C ILE A 372 -14.78 -9.67 9.38
N LYS A 373 -14.71 -10.73 10.19
CA LYS A 373 -14.48 -12.09 9.70
C LYS A 373 -15.78 -12.62 9.11
N GLY A 374 -15.80 -12.93 7.81
CA GLY A 374 -17.02 -13.30 7.11
C GLY A 374 -16.77 -13.87 5.72
N GLU A 375 -17.84 -14.25 5.04
CA GLU A 375 -17.85 -14.67 3.66
C GLU A 375 -18.67 -13.69 2.81
N LEU A 376 -18.12 -13.31 1.65
CA LEU A 376 -18.84 -12.56 0.63
C LEU A 376 -19.34 -13.52 -0.43
N ILE A 377 -20.66 -13.66 -0.51
CA ILE A 377 -21.32 -14.43 -1.57
C ILE A 377 -21.66 -13.48 -2.70
N ASP A 378 -20.95 -13.62 -3.82
CA ASP A 378 -21.13 -12.73 -4.96
C ASP A 378 -22.21 -13.22 -5.92
N TYR A 379 -23.31 -12.49 -5.95
CA TYR A 379 -24.32 -12.61 -6.99
C TYR A 379 -24.08 -11.56 -8.07
N ARG A 380 -24.50 -11.80 -9.33
CA ARG A 380 -24.32 -10.86 -10.45
C ARG A 380 -24.73 -9.41 -10.10
N VAL A 381 -25.80 -9.26 -9.33
CA VAL A 381 -26.42 -7.95 -9.04
C VAL A 381 -26.40 -7.59 -7.55
N ASN A 382 -26.30 -8.56 -6.64
CA ASN A 382 -26.50 -8.31 -5.21
C ASN A 382 -25.60 -9.17 -4.32
N SER A 383 -24.30 -8.87 -4.29
CA SER A 383 -23.37 -9.51 -3.36
C SER A 383 -23.87 -9.37 -1.92
N LYS A 384 -23.64 -10.40 -1.11
CA LYS A 384 -24.06 -10.46 0.30
C LYS A 384 -22.84 -10.73 1.18
N LEU A 385 -22.71 -9.98 2.27
CA LEU A 385 -21.74 -10.26 3.32
C LEU A 385 -22.44 -11.04 4.43
N ILE A 386 -21.90 -12.21 4.72
CA ILE A 386 -22.30 -13.09 5.82
C ILE A 386 -21.14 -13.14 6.81
N PRO A 387 -21.22 -12.42 7.95
CA PRO A 387 -20.23 -12.51 9.00
C PRO A 387 -20.23 -13.93 9.58
N LYS A 388 -19.05 -14.46 9.91
CA LYS A 388 -18.92 -15.73 10.66
C LYS A 388 -19.36 -15.53 12.10
N GLU A 389 -19.04 -14.37 12.65
CA GLU A 389 -19.41 -13.94 14.00
C GLU A 389 -19.85 -12.48 13.95
N ILE A 390 -20.89 -12.15 14.73
CA ILE A 390 -21.33 -10.76 14.86
C ILE A 390 -20.28 -10.03 15.70
N PRO A 391 -19.62 -9.01 15.15
CA PRO A 391 -18.56 -8.35 15.88
C PRO A 391 -19.16 -7.52 17.03
N ILE A 392 -18.57 -7.64 18.21
CA ILE A 392 -18.91 -6.82 19.37
C ILE A 392 -17.87 -5.71 19.47
N PHE A 393 -18.20 -4.54 18.93
CA PHE A 393 -17.30 -3.39 19.00
C PHE A 393 -17.44 -2.67 20.36
N PRO A 394 -16.33 -2.26 20.99
CA PRO A 394 -16.39 -1.29 22.07
C PRO A 394 -16.93 0.05 21.55
N PRO A 395 -17.47 0.92 22.41
CA PRO A 395 -17.90 2.24 21.99
C PRO A 395 -16.70 2.98 21.39
N LEU A 396 -16.83 3.42 20.14
CA LEU A 396 -15.79 4.16 19.40
C LEU A 396 -15.93 5.68 19.59
N ASN A 397 -17.10 6.12 20.04
CA ASN A 397 -17.45 7.50 20.30
C ASN A 397 -18.25 7.59 21.60
N GLN A 398 -18.25 8.77 22.22
CA GLN A 398 -19.18 9.10 23.29
C GLN A 398 -20.50 9.60 22.71
N ILE A 399 -21.58 9.58 23.49
CA ILE A 399 -22.89 10.02 23.00
C ILE A 399 -22.90 11.54 22.75
N GLU A 400 -22.11 12.27 23.53
CA GLU A 400 -21.87 13.71 23.43
C GLU A 400 -21.23 14.11 22.10
N ASP A 401 -20.48 13.19 21.45
CA ASP A 401 -19.83 13.43 20.15
C ASP A 401 -20.85 13.49 18.99
N PHE A 402 -22.09 13.02 19.23
CA PHE A 402 -23.12 12.98 18.20
C PHE A 402 -24.03 14.21 18.23
N PRO A 403 -24.63 14.59 17.08
CA PRO A 403 -25.62 15.66 17.04
C PRO A 403 -26.79 15.42 18.01
N ILE A 404 -27.36 16.49 18.56
CA ILE A 404 -28.45 16.44 19.56
C ILE A 404 -29.57 15.43 19.21
N HIS A 405 -30.02 15.39 17.97
CA HIS A 405 -31.07 14.46 17.55
C HIS A 405 -30.67 12.97 17.56
N TYR A 406 -29.38 12.64 17.48
CA TYR A 406 -28.87 11.28 17.72
C TYR A 406 -28.94 10.94 19.20
N GLN A 407 -28.60 11.89 20.08
CA GLN A 407 -28.70 11.74 21.53
C GLN A 407 -30.16 11.49 21.93
N GLU A 408 -31.10 12.27 21.40
CA GLU A 408 -32.54 12.06 21.56
C GLU A 408 -32.98 10.65 21.11
N ILE A 409 -32.56 10.24 19.91
CA ILE A 409 -32.93 8.92 19.35
C ILE A 409 -32.32 7.79 20.19
N PHE A 410 -31.07 7.92 20.62
CA PHE A 410 -30.41 6.97 21.52
C PHE A 410 -31.19 6.84 22.83
N GLY A 411 -31.52 7.98 23.47
CA GLY A 411 -32.34 8.05 24.67
C GLY A 411 -33.69 7.36 24.54
N TYR A 412 -34.34 7.51 23.38
CA TYR A 412 -35.59 6.82 23.09
C TYR A 412 -35.42 5.31 22.94
N ILE A 413 -34.34 4.85 22.29
CA ILE A 413 -34.02 3.42 22.10
C ILE A 413 -33.70 2.77 23.44
N VAL A 414 -32.83 3.36 24.28
CA VAL A 414 -32.47 2.78 25.59
C VAL A 414 -33.66 2.70 26.55
N SER A 415 -34.68 3.52 26.32
CA SER A 415 -35.90 3.58 27.11
C SER A 415 -37.02 2.67 26.58
N ASN A 416 -36.85 2.08 25.39
CA ASN A 416 -37.84 1.24 24.74
C ASN A 416 -37.18 0.02 24.11
N ILE A 417 -37.39 -1.17 24.70
CA ILE A 417 -36.81 -2.43 24.21
C ILE A 417 -37.13 -2.65 22.73
N THR A 418 -38.34 -2.29 22.29
CA THR A 418 -38.79 -2.45 20.91
C THR A 418 -39.20 -1.11 20.33
N VAL A 419 -38.51 -0.65 19.28
CA VAL A 419 -38.79 0.63 18.61
C VAL A 419 -39.24 0.41 17.16
N LYS A 420 -40.27 1.15 16.73
CA LYS A 420 -40.80 1.11 15.37
C LYS A 420 -40.34 2.33 14.59
N VAL A 421 -39.60 2.11 13.51
CA VAL A 421 -39.07 3.16 12.61
C VAL A 421 -40.13 4.14 12.12
N PRO A 422 -41.35 3.74 11.72
CA PRO A 422 -42.37 4.69 11.28
C PRO A 422 -42.83 5.67 12.37
N ILE A 423 -42.85 5.23 13.63
CA ILE A 423 -43.21 6.08 14.78
C ILE A 423 -42.10 7.11 15.01
N MET A 424 -40.84 6.65 15.05
CA MET A 424 -39.68 7.52 15.19
C MET A 424 -39.57 8.53 14.02
N ALA A 425 -39.83 8.08 12.78
CA ALA A 425 -39.85 8.96 11.61
C ALA A 425 -40.81 10.15 11.78
N LYS A 426 -42.00 9.90 12.37
CA LYS A 426 -42.98 10.93 12.69
C LYS A 426 -42.50 11.86 13.80
N LEU A 427 -41.98 11.30 14.90
CA LEU A 427 -41.51 12.06 16.07
C LEU A 427 -40.40 13.07 15.76
N TRP A 428 -39.44 12.66 14.93
CA TRP A 428 -38.28 13.50 14.57
C TRP A 428 -38.43 14.20 13.21
N ASN A 429 -39.59 14.08 12.56
CA ASN A 429 -39.83 14.60 11.20
C ASN A 429 -38.70 14.20 10.21
N LYS A 430 -38.35 12.91 10.18
CA LYS A 430 -37.28 12.36 9.35
C LYS A 430 -37.80 11.21 8.51
N SER A 431 -37.16 10.95 7.36
CA SER A 431 -37.49 9.78 6.55
C SER A 431 -37.21 8.48 7.31
N LYS A 432 -37.94 7.41 6.99
CA LYS A 432 -37.70 6.07 7.57
C LYS A 432 -36.26 5.60 7.35
N ASN A 433 -35.65 5.98 6.24
CA ASN A 433 -34.27 5.64 5.92
C ASN A 433 -33.27 6.41 6.80
N ALA A 434 -33.50 7.70 7.01
CA ALA A 434 -32.67 8.51 7.90
C ALA A 434 -32.68 7.96 9.34
N ILE A 435 -33.86 7.59 9.87
CA ILE A 435 -33.95 6.95 11.20
C ILE A 435 -33.18 5.63 11.25
N LYS A 436 -33.32 4.78 10.22
CA LYS A 436 -32.55 3.51 10.16
C LYS A 436 -31.05 3.78 10.18
N ASN A 437 -30.56 4.73 9.39
CA ASN A 437 -29.15 5.06 9.34
C ASN A 437 -28.63 5.60 10.66
N ILE A 438 -29.40 6.43 11.37
CA ILE A 438 -29.05 6.90 12.72
C ILE A 438 -28.91 5.71 13.68
N ILE A 439 -29.88 4.78 13.68
CA ILE A 439 -29.83 3.59 14.54
C ILE A 439 -28.60 2.73 14.20
N TYR A 440 -28.33 2.49 12.91
CA TYR A 440 -27.14 1.74 12.49
C TYR A 440 -25.86 2.46 12.87
N GLU A 441 -25.77 3.78 12.71
CA GLU A 441 -24.59 4.55 13.09
C GLU A 441 -24.32 4.46 14.60
N LEU A 442 -25.35 4.61 15.45
CA LEU A 442 -25.24 4.39 16.89
C LEU A 442 -24.83 2.94 17.24
N THR A 443 -25.28 1.97 16.44
CA THR A 443 -24.92 0.55 16.62
C THR A 443 -23.46 0.31 16.24
N GLY A 444 -23.02 0.78 15.07
CA GLY A 444 -21.64 0.62 14.60
C GLY A 444 -20.63 1.49 15.34
N ALA A 445 -21.08 2.56 16.02
CA ALA A 445 -20.28 3.30 16.98
C ALA A 445 -20.15 2.57 18.34
N GLY A 446 -20.76 1.40 18.51
CA GLY A 446 -20.69 0.60 19.73
C GLY A 446 -21.59 1.10 20.89
N LEU A 447 -22.49 2.06 20.63
CA LEU A 447 -23.37 2.61 21.66
C LEU A 447 -24.59 1.72 21.94
N THR A 448 -25.05 0.99 20.94
CA THR A 448 -26.18 0.05 21.06
C THR A 448 -25.86 -1.26 20.37
N ASN A 449 -26.51 -2.33 20.82
CA ASN A 449 -26.60 -3.59 20.11
C ASN A 449 -28.07 -3.88 19.87
N VAL A 450 -28.47 -3.94 18.61
CA VAL A 450 -29.89 -4.06 18.21
C VAL A 450 -30.05 -5.18 17.20
N ILE A 451 -31.23 -5.78 17.15
CA ILE A 451 -31.63 -6.72 16.10
C ILE A 451 -32.75 -6.07 15.28
N GLN A 452 -32.62 -6.06 13.96
CA GLN A 452 -33.64 -5.52 13.07
C GLN A 452 -34.58 -6.60 12.56
N ASN A 453 -35.88 -6.38 12.73
CA ASN A 453 -36.94 -7.08 12.00
C ASN A 453 -37.78 -6.09 11.18
N ARG A 454 -37.58 -6.07 9.86
CA ARG A 454 -38.24 -5.16 8.90
C ARG A 454 -38.08 -3.68 9.25
N ASN A 455 -39.06 -3.09 9.93
CA ASN A 455 -39.11 -1.69 10.35
C ASN A 455 -39.14 -1.54 11.88
N THR A 456 -38.75 -2.59 12.59
CA THR A 456 -38.67 -2.65 14.04
C THR A 456 -37.25 -3.01 14.43
N PHE A 457 -36.73 -2.35 15.46
CA PHE A 457 -35.48 -2.71 16.11
C PHE A 457 -35.76 -3.15 17.54
N ILE A 458 -35.06 -4.21 17.96
CA ILE A 458 -35.13 -4.78 19.30
C ILE A 458 -33.76 -4.55 19.95
N LEU A 459 -33.72 -3.78 21.02
CA LEU A 459 -32.52 -3.51 21.79
C LEU A 459 -32.10 -4.76 22.57
N GLN A 460 -30.86 -5.22 22.35
CA GLN A 460 -30.23 -6.30 23.11
C GLN A 460 -29.43 -5.75 24.29
N SER A 461 -28.62 -4.72 24.02
CA SER A 461 -27.83 -4.01 25.04
C SER A 461 -27.54 -2.59 24.59
N ALA A 462 -27.24 -1.70 25.53
CA ALA A 462 -26.78 -0.34 25.26
C ALA A 462 -25.68 0.05 26.24
N GLN A 463 -24.83 0.97 25.81
CA GLN A 463 -23.84 1.60 26.67
C GLN A 463 -24.54 2.33 27.80
N LYS A 464 -24.04 2.15 29.02
CA LYS A 464 -24.56 2.83 30.21
C LYS A 464 -23.82 4.15 30.38
N TYR A 465 -24.58 5.24 30.36
CA TYR A 465 -24.07 6.57 30.68
C TYR A 465 -24.46 6.98 32.08
N TYR A 466 -23.61 7.80 32.68
CA TYR A 466 -23.86 8.48 33.93
C TYR A 466 -23.69 9.97 33.71
N PRO A 467 -24.49 10.81 34.37
CA PRO A 467 -24.37 12.25 34.28
C PRO A 467 -22.94 12.73 34.54
N THR A 468 -22.44 13.58 33.67
CA THR A 468 -21.12 14.23 33.79
C THR A 468 -21.24 15.70 34.17
N GLN A 469 -22.38 16.32 33.86
CA GLN A 469 -22.64 17.74 34.09
C GLN A 469 -23.65 17.97 35.23
N GLU A 470 -23.52 19.10 35.91
CA GLU A 470 -24.52 19.55 36.86
C GLU A 470 -25.81 19.97 36.13
N ILE A 471 -26.96 19.85 36.80
CA ILE A 471 -28.26 20.14 36.16
C ILE A 471 -28.35 21.60 35.69
N ASN A 472 -27.80 22.52 36.47
CA ASN A 472 -27.85 23.95 36.17
C ASN A 472 -27.05 24.32 34.92
N SER A 473 -26.07 23.50 34.50
CA SER A 473 -25.30 23.75 33.28
C SER A 473 -25.95 23.20 32.01
N LEU A 474 -27.01 22.39 32.11
CA LEU A 474 -27.73 21.86 30.95
C LEU A 474 -28.58 22.92 30.23
N GLY A 475 -28.87 24.04 30.91
CA GLY A 475 -29.70 25.12 30.40
C GLY A 475 -31.09 25.17 31.03
N HIS A 476 -31.71 26.35 30.95
CA HIS A 476 -32.93 26.68 31.67
C HIS A 476 -34.11 25.73 31.38
N GLU A 477 -34.31 25.33 30.12
CA GLU A 477 -35.39 24.42 29.73
C GLU A 477 -35.28 23.03 30.37
N TYR A 478 -34.05 22.49 30.47
CA TYR A 478 -33.78 21.21 31.13
C TYR A 478 -34.13 21.28 32.61
N VAL A 479 -33.70 22.35 33.28
CA VAL A 479 -33.97 22.59 34.70
C VAL A 479 -35.48 22.66 34.96
N GLN A 480 -36.22 23.39 34.13
CA GLN A 480 -37.68 23.49 34.25
C GLN A 480 -38.36 22.12 34.11
N ILE A 481 -37.97 21.33 33.11
CA ILE A 481 -38.55 20.01 32.88
C ILE A 481 -38.20 19.04 34.02
N ILE A 482 -36.94 19.03 34.48
CA ILE A 482 -36.50 18.21 35.63
C ILE A 482 -37.32 18.57 36.87
N ASN A 483 -37.47 19.86 37.17
CA ASN A 483 -38.24 20.33 38.32
C ASN A 483 -39.69 19.84 38.27
N GLU A 484 -40.34 19.88 37.11
CA GLU A 484 -41.71 19.37 36.97
C GLU A 484 -41.81 17.84 37.05
N ILE A 485 -40.81 17.10 36.57
CA ILE A 485 -40.73 15.64 36.73
C ILE A 485 -40.55 15.24 38.20
N GLU A 486 -39.73 15.98 38.95
CA GLU A 486 -39.46 15.68 40.36
C GLU A 486 -40.55 16.19 41.32
N LYS A 487 -41.22 17.30 40.99
CA LYS A 487 -42.47 17.72 41.68
C LYS A 487 -43.56 16.66 41.59
N SER A 488 -43.60 15.90 40.49
CA SER A 488 -44.51 14.77 40.37
C SER A 488 -44.08 13.61 41.28
N LYS A 489 -44.79 13.44 42.40
CA LYS A 489 -44.68 12.25 43.26
C LYS A 489 -45.02 10.93 42.55
N ARG A 490 -45.68 10.99 41.38
CA ARG A 490 -46.08 9.81 40.59
C ARG A 490 -44.93 9.32 39.72
N ARG A 491 -44.75 7.99 39.64
CA ARG A 491 -43.82 7.36 38.68
C ARG A 491 -44.20 7.63 37.22
N ARG A 492 -45.50 7.74 36.95
CA ARG A 492 -46.05 8.01 35.62
C ARG A 492 -46.33 9.50 35.48
N VAL A 493 -45.54 10.17 34.65
CA VAL A 493 -45.62 11.63 34.39
C VAL A 493 -46.20 11.85 32.98
N LYS A 494 -47.32 12.57 32.88
CA LYS A 494 -47.90 12.95 31.59
C LYS A 494 -47.14 14.15 31.04
N ILE A 495 -46.65 14.07 29.80
CA ILE A 495 -45.90 15.16 29.14
C ILE A 495 -46.77 16.43 29.03
N GLU A 496 -48.07 16.24 28.81
CA GLU A 496 -49.05 17.34 28.75
C GLU A 496 -49.18 18.10 30.08
N ASN A 497 -48.96 17.43 31.22
CA ASN A 497 -48.98 18.09 32.52
C ASN A 497 -47.73 18.97 32.71
N ILE A 498 -46.58 18.54 32.18
CA ILE A 498 -45.36 19.34 32.17
C ILE A 498 -45.59 20.56 31.27
N GLN A 499 -46.07 20.36 30.04
CA GLN A 499 -46.38 21.41 29.07
C GLN A 499 -47.32 22.50 29.61
N LYS A 500 -48.33 22.14 30.41
CA LYS A 500 -49.24 23.15 31.01
C LYS A 500 -48.54 24.08 32.01
N ARG A 501 -47.36 23.70 32.50
CA ARG A 501 -46.60 24.40 33.54
C ARG A 501 -45.31 25.02 33.03
N VAL A 502 -44.78 24.52 31.92
CA VAL A 502 -43.59 25.05 31.25
C VAL A 502 -43.99 25.50 29.85
N ASN A 503 -43.58 26.70 29.44
CA ASN A 503 -43.91 27.26 28.12
C ASN A 503 -43.06 26.63 27.00
N ILE A 504 -43.03 25.29 26.92
CA ILE A 504 -42.21 24.52 25.98
C ILE A 504 -43.14 23.60 25.18
N PRO A 505 -43.00 23.50 23.85
CA PRO A 505 -43.83 22.60 23.05
C PRO A 505 -43.69 21.14 23.51
N LYS A 506 -44.82 20.40 23.46
CA LYS A 506 -44.88 18.99 23.86
C LYS A 506 -43.79 18.11 23.26
N ASN A 507 -43.49 18.33 21.98
CA ASN A 507 -42.49 17.56 21.24
C ASN A 507 -41.08 17.83 21.77
N ASP A 508 -40.77 19.06 22.15
CA ASP A 508 -39.46 19.45 22.65
C ASP A 508 -39.28 18.95 24.09
N ILE A 509 -40.32 18.97 24.91
CA ILE A 509 -40.32 18.29 26.22
C ILE A 509 -40.01 16.79 26.04
N PHE A 510 -40.67 16.13 25.09
CA PHE A 510 -40.41 14.72 24.79
C PHE A 510 -38.94 14.47 24.41
N LYS A 511 -38.37 15.30 23.52
CA LYS A 511 -36.97 15.22 23.08
C LYS A 511 -35.98 15.49 24.21
N ILE A 512 -36.22 16.52 25.04
CA ILE A 512 -35.39 16.84 26.20
C ILE A 512 -35.38 15.66 27.19
N ILE A 513 -36.54 15.04 27.46
CA ILE A 513 -36.55 13.85 28.32
C ILE A 513 -35.76 12.69 27.69
N CYS A 514 -35.83 12.53 26.36
CA CYS A 514 -34.98 11.54 25.68
C CYS A 514 -33.48 11.84 25.87
N GLN A 515 -33.04 13.09 25.76
CA GLN A 515 -31.63 13.44 26.04
C GLN A 515 -31.24 13.17 27.50
N LEU A 516 -32.12 13.50 28.46
CA LEU A 516 -31.88 13.19 29.87
C LEU A 516 -31.75 11.67 30.12
N LEU A 517 -32.46 10.84 29.34
CA LEU A 517 -32.32 9.39 29.35
C LEU A 517 -31.01 8.93 28.70
N ALA A 518 -30.58 9.60 27.61
CA ALA A 518 -29.33 9.33 26.91
C ALA A 518 -28.09 9.55 27.80
N HIS A 519 -28.06 10.67 28.53
CA HIS A 519 -26.96 11.01 29.44
C HIS A 519 -27.09 10.40 30.85
N GLY A 520 -28.12 9.58 31.08
CA GLY A 520 -28.27 8.81 32.31
C GLY A 520 -28.79 9.57 33.53
N TYR A 521 -29.32 10.80 33.37
CA TYR A 521 -29.99 11.53 34.47
C TYR A 521 -31.24 10.79 34.96
N TYR A 522 -31.92 10.09 34.04
CA TYR A 522 -33.05 9.25 34.38
C TYR A 522 -32.90 7.84 33.82
N LYS A 523 -33.67 6.93 34.41
CA LYS A 523 -33.98 5.61 33.85
C LYS A 523 -35.49 5.51 33.74
N GLY A 524 -36.01 4.88 32.69
CA GLY A 524 -37.45 4.79 32.51
C GLY A 524 -37.88 4.31 31.14
N THR A 525 -39.18 4.41 30.89
CA THR A 525 -39.77 4.19 29.57
C THR A 525 -40.51 5.44 29.14
N ILE A 526 -40.37 5.85 27.87
CA ILE A 526 -40.97 7.07 27.35
C ILE A 526 -41.82 6.79 26.11
N SER A 527 -42.95 7.49 26.04
CA SER A 527 -43.87 7.57 24.89
C SER A 527 -44.23 9.02 24.61
N GLU A 528 -44.86 9.32 23.47
CA GLU A 528 -45.26 10.69 23.09
C GLU A 528 -46.17 11.39 24.11
N LYS A 529 -46.83 10.62 24.98
CA LYS A 529 -47.80 11.14 25.97
C LYS A 529 -47.28 11.08 27.41
N VAL A 530 -46.41 10.13 27.71
CA VAL A 530 -46.09 9.74 29.09
C VAL A 530 -44.63 9.31 29.21
N PHE A 531 -43.99 9.78 30.27
CA PHE A 531 -42.72 9.28 30.79
C PHE A 531 -42.97 8.48 32.09
N ILE A 532 -42.42 7.27 32.18
CA ILE A 532 -42.50 6.42 33.38
C ILE A 532 -41.10 6.29 33.96
N LYS A 533 -40.84 6.99 35.07
CA LYS A 533 -39.53 6.97 35.74
C LYS A 533 -39.33 5.68 36.54
N LYS A 534 -38.15 5.09 36.38
CA LYS A 534 -37.64 3.93 37.12
C LYS A 534 -36.52 4.40 38.06
N GLY A 535 -36.92 4.93 39.21
CA GLY A 535 -36.00 5.44 40.23
C GLY A 535 -36.06 6.96 40.38
N LYS A 536 -35.09 7.50 41.11
CA LYS A 536 -34.90 8.94 41.33
C LYS A 536 -33.96 9.52 40.26
N LEU A 537 -33.97 10.85 40.14
CA LEU A 537 -32.97 11.61 39.40
C LEU A 537 -31.55 11.21 39.84
N ILE A 538 -30.70 10.92 38.88
CA ILE A 538 -29.29 10.58 39.08
C ILE A 538 -28.49 11.87 38.88
N LEU A 539 -27.65 12.21 39.84
CA LEU A 539 -26.75 13.36 39.80
C LEU A 539 -25.33 12.88 39.48
N PRO A 540 -24.47 13.75 38.90
CA PRO A 540 -23.07 13.42 38.69
C PRO A 540 -22.40 12.98 39.99
N ALA A 541 -21.61 11.91 39.91
CA ALA A 541 -20.96 11.30 41.06
C ALA A 541 -19.77 12.14 41.54
N GLY A 542 -20.05 13.14 42.38
CA GLY A 542 -19.04 13.97 43.05
C GLY A 542 -18.23 14.85 42.08
N LYS A 543 -17.51 15.82 42.67
CA LYS A 543 -16.62 16.70 41.90
C LYS A 543 -15.55 15.86 41.20
N LEU A 544 -15.36 16.08 39.89
CA LEU A 544 -14.38 15.36 39.08
C LEU A 544 -12.98 15.56 39.68
N LYS A 545 -12.20 14.48 39.84
CA LYS A 545 -10.84 14.54 40.40
C LYS A 545 -9.82 14.22 39.32
N CYS A 546 -8.72 14.98 39.30
CA CYS A 546 -7.59 14.75 38.42
C CYS A 546 -6.98 13.36 38.67
N TYR A 547 -6.80 12.60 37.60
CA TYR A 547 -6.18 11.27 37.62
C TYR A 547 -4.79 11.29 38.29
N TYR A 548 -3.96 12.29 37.99
CA TYR A 548 -2.56 12.32 38.44
C TYR A 548 -2.35 12.86 39.86
N CYS A 549 -3.11 13.87 40.29
CA CYS A 549 -2.87 14.55 41.57
C CYS A 549 -4.08 14.55 42.52
N GLY A 550 -5.24 14.03 42.08
CA GLY A 550 -6.46 13.99 42.88
C GLY A 550 -7.17 15.32 43.09
N HIS A 551 -6.62 16.44 42.57
CA HIS A 551 -7.23 17.77 42.66
C HIS A 551 -8.58 17.80 41.96
N ILE A 552 -9.54 18.54 42.52
CA ILE A 552 -10.86 18.68 41.91
C ILE A 552 -10.75 19.57 40.66
N ILE A 553 -11.31 19.10 39.55
CA ILE A 553 -11.33 19.81 38.27
C ILE A 553 -12.78 20.09 37.87
N GLU A 554 -13.02 21.29 37.35
CA GLU A 554 -14.35 21.70 36.89
C GLU A 554 -14.65 21.19 35.46
N ASP A 555 -13.61 21.03 34.64
CA ASP A 555 -13.69 20.63 33.24
C ASP A 555 -12.66 19.52 32.95
N SER A 556 -13.13 18.38 32.44
CA SER A 556 -12.27 17.25 32.03
C SER A 556 -11.42 17.53 30.80
N HIS A 557 -11.81 18.50 29.97
CA HIS A 557 -11.14 18.82 28.71
C HIS A 557 -9.98 19.80 28.90
N ARG A 558 -9.87 20.43 30.08
CA ARG A 558 -8.76 21.31 30.41
C ARG A 558 -7.66 20.55 31.17
N PRO A 559 -6.38 20.93 30.97
CA PRO A 559 -5.30 20.47 31.84
C PRO A 559 -5.65 20.78 33.31
N CYS A 560 -5.29 19.88 34.21
CA CYS A 560 -5.56 20.09 35.63
C CYS A 560 -4.88 21.40 36.11
N PRO A 561 -5.58 22.33 36.78
CA PRO A 561 -5.00 23.59 37.22
C PRO A 561 -3.90 23.40 38.27
N ASN A 562 -3.88 22.25 38.96
CA ASN A 562 -2.89 21.94 39.99
C ASN A 562 -1.61 21.26 39.45
N CYS A 563 -1.72 20.39 38.43
CA CYS A 563 -0.55 19.64 37.92
C CYS A 563 -0.29 19.81 36.42
N SER A 564 -1.10 20.61 35.74
CA SER A 564 -1.01 20.92 34.30
C SER A 564 -1.07 19.71 33.35
N LYS A 565 -1.43 18.52 33.85
CA LYS A 565 -1.61 17.32 33.03
C LYS A 565 -3.05 17.20 32.54
N SER A 566 -3.21 16.86 31.26
CA SER A 566 -4.50 16.52 30.65
C SER A 566 -4.98 15.16 31.15
N GLN A 567 -6.29 15.03 31.40
CA GLN A 567 -6.85 13.76 31.88
C GLN A 567 -6.64 12.64 30.86
N PRO A 568 -6.26 11.42 31.28
CA PRO A 568 -6.12 10.31 30.36
C PRO A 568 -7.49 9.91 29.80
N LEU A 569 -7.51 9.65 28.50
CA LEU A 569 -8.67 9.10 27.79
C LEU A 569 -8.40 7.63 27.48
N CYS A 570 -9.47 6.85 27.50
CA CYS A 570 -9.41 5.46 27.05
C CYS A 570 -9.13 5.43 25.55
N ILE A 571 -8.06 4.75 25.14
CA ILE A 571 -7.61 4.67 23.74
C ILE A 571 -8.57 3.96 22.77
N ILE A 572 -9.67 3.40 23.30
CA ILE A 572 -10.68 2.69 22.54
C ILE A 572 -11.95 3.55 22.38
N CYS A 573 -12.44 4.13 23.48
CA CYS A 573 -13.71 4.86 23.47
C CYS A 573 -13.58 6.38 23.55
N ASN A 574 -12.37 6.88 23.67
CA ASN A 574 -12.06 8.28 23.95
C ASN A 574 -12.77 8.85 25.19
N GLY A 575 -13.33 7.98 26.04
CA GLY A 575 -13.98 8.35 27.28
C GLY A 575 -12.97 8.61 28.38
N LEU A 576 -13.30 9.54 29.28
CA LEU A 576 -12.46 9.90 30.42
C LEU A 576 -12.18 8.69 31.32
N ILE A 577 -10.91 8.49 31.68
CA ILE A 577 -10.51 7.52 32.70
C ILE A 577 -10.60 8.20 34.07
N LYS A 578 -11.46 7.65 34.94
CA LYS A 578 -11.67 8.14 36.31
C LYS A 578 -10.91 7.26 37.31
N LYS A 579 -10.45 7.87 38.40
CA LYS A 579 -9.82 7.17 39.53
C LYS A 579 -10.73 6.05 40.06
N GLY A 580 -10.16 4.88 40.35
CA GLY A 580 -10.86 3.67 40.80
C GLY A 580 -11.45 2.77 39.70
N GLN A 581 -11.27 3.09 38.42
CA GLN A 581 -11.67 2.22 37.30
C GLN A 581 -10.59 1.16 37.00
N ASP A 582 -11.03 -0.02 36.58
CA ASP A 582 -10.15 -1.07 36.09
C ASP A 582 -9.65 -0.74 34.67
N LEU A 583 -8.33 -0.73 34.51
CA LEU A 583 -7.65 -0.39 33.27
C LEU A 583 -6.75 -1.53 32.80
N LEU A 584 -6.52 -1.55 31.49
CA LEU A 584 -5.47 -2.33 30.87
C LEU A 584 -4.55 -1.41 30.09
N GLU A 585 -3.27 -1.66 30.21
CA GLU A 585 -2.21 -0.90 29.57
C GLU A 585 -1.51 -1.74 28.49
N CYS A 586 -1.23 -1.13 27.35
CA CYS A 586 -0.43 -1.76 26.31
C CYS A 586 1.03 -1.88 26.78
N PRO A 587 1.65 -3.08 26.77
CA PRO A 587 3.02 -3.28 27.26
C PRO A 587 4.08 -2.59 26.38
N ASN A 588 3.73 -2.17 25.17
CA ASN A 588 4.68 -1.59 24.22
C ASN A 588 4.62 -0.06 24.14
N CYS A 589 3.44 0.54 24.27
CA CYS A 589 3.28 2.00 24.17
C CYS A 589 2.62 2.65 25.38
N GLU A 590 2.37 1.87 26.44
CA GLU A 590 1.91 2.33 27.75
C GLU A 590 0.57 3.08 27.74
N ASN A 591 -0.14 3.04 26.61
CA ASN A 591 -1.44 3.66 26.47
C ASN A 591 -2.49 2.81 27.19
N VAL A 592 -3.38 3.48 27.92
CA VAL A 592 -4.38 2.85 28.78
C VAL A 592 -5.78 2.87 28.17
N GLY A 593 -6.53 1.81 28.40
CA GLY A 593 -7.96 1.73 28.10
C GLY A 593 -8.73 1.11 29.24
N HIS A 594 -10.03 1.37 29.31
CA HIS A 594 -10.93 0.63 30.21
C HIS A 594 -10.79 -0.87 29.94
N LYS A 595 -10.65 -1.66 31.01
CA LYS A 595 -10.42 -3.11 30.94
C LYS A 595 -11.39 -3.81 29.99
N GLU A 596 -12.68 -3.50 30.10
CA GLU A 596 -13.71 -4.08 29.23
C GLU A 596 -13.52 -3.72 27.74
N HIS A 597 -13.21 -2.46 27.42
CA HIS A 597 -13.06 -1.99 26.05
C HIS A 597 -11.80 -2.57 25.39
N MET A 598 -10.69 -2.62 26.12
CA MET A 598 -9.43 -3.18 25.63
C MET A 598 -9.56 -4.69 25.35
N LEU A 599 -10.21 -5.45 26.24
CA LEU A 599 -10.43 -6.89 26.03
C LEU A 599 -11.31 -7.18 24.80
N LYS A 600 -12.38 -6.39 24.59
CA LYS A 600 -13.22 -6.51 23.39
C LYS A 600 -12.41 -6.23 22.13
N TRP A 601 -11.63 -5.16 22.11
CA TRP A 601 -10.77 -4.82 20.97
C TRP A 601 -9.81 -5.96 20.59
N ILE A 602 -9.10 -6.49 21.59
CA ILE A 602 -8.09 -7.54 21.38
C ILE A 602 -8.73 -8.84 20.88
N SER A 603 -9.96 -9.15 21.30
CA SER A 603 -10.67 -10.33 20.76
C SER A 603 -10.96 -10.23 19.25
N ILE A 604 -10.98 -9.01 18.69
CA ILE A 604 -11.24 -8.76 17.26
C ILE A 604 -9.93 -8.75 16.46
N LYS A 605 -8.93 -7.99 16.93
CA LYS A 605 -7.73 -7.65 16.14
C LYS A 605 -6.41 -8.20 16.69
N GLU A 606 -6.35 -8.65 17.95
CA GLU A 606 -5.12 -9.15 18.62
C GLU A 606 -3.92 -8.17 18.55
N GLU A 607 -4.16 -6.87 18.40
CA GLU A 607 -3.14 -5.81 18.31
C GLU A 607 -3.57 -4.54 19.06
N CYS A 608 -2.59 -3.71 19.44
CA CYS A 608 -2.85 -2.42 20.09
C CYS A 608 -3.43 -1.41 19.08
N PRO A 609 -4.51 -0.66 19.40
CA PRO A 609 -5.06 0.38 18.51
C PRO A 609 -4.08 1.53 18.25
N ILE A 610 -3.15 1.80 19.18
CA ILE A 610 -2.21 2.91 19.12
C ILE A 610 -0.88 2.49 18.47
N CYS A 611 -0.20 1.47 19.02
CA CYS A 611 1.13 1.10 18.54
C CYS A 611 1.15 -0.14 17.64
N LYS A 612 0.03 -0.86 17.53
CA LYS A 612 -0.19 -1.94 16.57
C LYS A 612 0.72 -3.16 16.74
N THR A 613 1.45 -3.21 17.85
CA THR A 613 2.12 -4.41 18.33
C THR A 613 1.06 -5.46 18.63
N GLN A 614 1.31 -6.70 18.22
CA GLN A 614 0.48 -7.83 18.62
C GLN A 614 0.46 -7.92 20.14
N ILE A 615 -0.74 -7.90 20.70
CA ILE A 615 -0.98 -8.00 22.12
C ILE A 615 -2.00 -9.10 22.35
N SER A 616 -1.72 -9.95 23.33
CA SER A 616 -2.67 -10.94 23.81
C SER A 616 -3.18 -10.53 25.18
N LYS A 617 -4.31 -11.11 25.59
CA LYS A 617 -4.85 -10.93 26.95
C LYS A 617 -3.81 -11.19 28.05
N ARG A 618 -2.83 -12.07 27.80
CA ARG A 618 -1.79 -12.45 28.78
C ARG A 618 -0.68 -11.40 28.94
N ASN A 619 -0.49 -10.54 27.94
CA ASN A 619 0.64 -9.60 27.90
C ASN A 619 0.21 -8.17 28.27
N LEU A 620 -1.08 -7.95 28.54
CA LEU A 620 -1.58 -6.67 29.02
C LEU A 620 -1.23 -6.48 30.49
N VAL A 621 -0.87 -5.26 30.86
CA VAL A 621 -0.59 -4.90 32.26
C VAL A 621 -1.88 -4.40 32.90
N GLU A 622 -2.31 -5.04 33.98
CA GLU A 622 -3.43 -4.56 34.78
C GLU A 622 -3.02 -3.29 35.54
N LYS A 623 -3.85 -2.25 35.45
CA LYS A 623 -3.69 -0.99 36.18
C LYS A 623 -5.01 -0.67 36.88
N THR A 624 -4.93 -0.17 38.10
CA THR A 624 -6.05 0.45 38.80
C THR A 624 -5.88 1.95 38.77
N ALA A 625 -6.91 2.67 38.30
CA ALA A 625 -6.89 4.12 38.15
C ALA A 625 -6.81 4.89 39.47
#